data_AF-A0A973JGA4-F1
#
_entry.id   AF-A0A973JGA4-F1
#
_cell.length_a   1.000
_cell.length_b   1.000
_cell.length_c   1.000
_cell.angle_alpha   90.00
_cell.angle_beta   90.00
_cell.angle_gamma   90.00
#
_symmetry.space_group_name_H-M   'P 1'
#
loop_
_entity.id
_entity.type
_entity.pdbx_description
1 polymer ?
#
loop_
_entity_poly.entity_id
_entity_poly.type
_entity_poly.pdbx_seq_one_letter_code
_entity_poly.pdbx_strand_id
1 'polypeptide(L)'
;MFRSLSSLTLALSPDKVKRGSLVINGALFSIANPYWIIWWATIGFGYVLYSLRYGLAGISFFFAGHILADLAWYSVVSAAVGKGRHLFTDHLYRWIIGTCAAVLILFSFYFFYAGVQKLII
;
A
#
# COMPACT_ATOMS: atom_id res chain seq x y z
N MET A 1 -7.85 -7.74 16.67
CA MET A 1 -7.09 -8.17 15.47
C MET A 1 -6.59 -9.61 15.56
N PHE A 2 -5.90 -10.05 16.63
CA PHE A 2 -5.39 -11.45 16.69
C PHE A 2 -6.46 -12.55 16.84
N ARG A 3 -7.61 -12.26 17.49
CA ARG A 3 -8.70 -13.24 17.65
C ARG A 3 -9.47 -13.56 16.36
N SER A 4 -9.40 -12.73 15.32
CA SER A 4 -10.07 -13.01 14.03
C SER A 4 -9.16 -13.68 13.00
N LEU A 5 -7.90 -13.98 13.36
CA LEU A 5 -6.98 -14.72 12.48
C LEU A 5 -7.43 -16.18 12.29
N SER A 6 -8.10 -16.78 13.29
CA SER A 6 -8.60 -18.15 13.21
C SER A 6 -9.86 -18.29 12.32
N SER A 7 -10.62 -17.20 12.14
CA SER A 7 -11.82 -17.16 11.30
C SER A 7 -11.57 -16.59 9.89
N LEU A 8 -10.34 -16.22 9.56
CA LEU A 8 -9.95 -15.78 8.22
C LEU A 8 -9.86 -17.00 7.31
N THR A 9 -11.01 -17.35 6.73
CA THR A 9 -11.13 -18.29 5.62
C THR A 9 -11.06 -17.46 4.35
N LEU A 10 -10.23 -17.87 3.39
CA LEU A 10 -10.19 -17.26 2.06
C LEU A 10 -11.46 -17.68 1.31
N ALA A 11 -12.61 -17.14 1.71
CA ALA A 11 -13.89 -17.35 1.06
C ALA A 11 -13.89 -16.59 -0.27
N LEU A 12 -13.24 -17.20 -1.27
CA LEU A 12 -13.34 -16.86 -2.68
C LEU A 12 -14.71 -17.31 -3.23
N SER A 13 -15.78 -17.10 -2.46
CA SER A 13 -17.13 -17.20 -2.99
C SER A 13 -17.23 -16.09 -4.03
N PRO A 14 -17.70 -16.36 -5.26
CA PRO A 14 -18.03 -15.33 -6.21
C PRO A 14 -19.33 -14.66 -5.74
N ASP A 15 -19.31 -14.09 -4.53
CA ASP A 15 -20.37 -13.21 -4.11
C ASP A 15 -20.40 -12.09 -5.12
N LYS A 16 -21.62 -11.77 -5.56
CA LYS A 16 -21.88 -10.64 -6.44
C LYS A 16 -21.54 -9.36 -5.67
N VAL A 17 -20.24 -9.08 -5.53
CA VAL A 17 -19.75 -7.74 -5.20
C VAL A 17 -20.37 -6.88 -6.27
N LYS A 18 -21.33 -6.03 -5.87
CA LYS A 18 -21.87 -5.01 -6.76
C LYS A 18 -20.64 -4.37 -7.39
N ARG A 19 -20.52 -4.45 -8.73
CA ARG A 19 -19.50 -3.74 -9.52
C ARG A 19 -19.70 -2.22 -9.42
N GLY A 20 -20.10 -1.70 -8.24
CA GLY A 20 -19.90 -0.31 -7.90
C GLY A 20 -18.44 -0.03 -8.16
N SER A 21 -18.21 0.92 -9.06
CA SER A 21 -16.94 1.19 -9.74
C SER A 21 -15.73 0.81 -8.89
N LEU A 22 -15.03 -0.27 -9.26
CA LEU A 22 -13.76 -0.64 -8.64
C LEU A 22 -12.78 0.54 -8.62
N VAL A 23 -12.91 1.45 -9.59
CA VAL A 23 -12.14 2.69 -9.67
C VAL A 23 -12.50 3.65 -8.53
N ILE A 24 -13.79 3.80 -8.19
CA ILE A 24 -14.22 4.64 -7.06
C ILE A 24 -13.73 4.04 -5.74
N ASN A 25 -13.90 2.74 -5.54
CA ASN A 25 -13.41 2.09 -4.32
C ASN A 25 -11.88 2.20 -4.21
N GLY A 26 -11.15 1.96 -5.31
CA GLY A 26 -9.71 2.14 -5.36
C GLY A 26 -9.27 3.56 -5.06
N ALA A 27 -9.92 4.57 -5.65
CA ALA A 27 -9.65 5.97 -5.38
C ALA A 27 -9.93 6.33 -3.91
N LEU A 28 -11.04 5.85 -3.35
CA LEU A 28 -11.40 6.09 -1.95
C LEU A 28 -10.35 5.50 -0.99
N PHE A 29 -9.91 4.27 -1.25
CA PHE A 29 -8.86 3.62 -0.45
C PHE A 29 -7.49 4.31 -0.60
N SER A 30 -7.14 4.79 -1.79
CA SER A 30 -5.90 5.55 -2.00
C SER A 30 -5.90 6.88 -1.25
N ILE A 31 -7.02 7.61 -1.28
CA ILE A 31 -7.16 8.89 -0.56
C ILE A 31 -7.19 8.67 0.95
N ALA A 32 -7.84 7.61 1.42
CA ALA A 32 -7.89 7.26 2.84
C ALA A 32 -6.52 6.80 3.38
N ASN A 33 -5.55 6.53 2.52
CA ASN A 33 -4.20 6.15 2.93
C ASN A 33 -3.35 7.41 3.20
N PRO A 34 -3.07 7.76 4.48
CA PRO A 34 -2.28 8.95 4.80
C PRO A 34 -0.87 8.90 4.22
N TYR A 35 -0.31 7.70 4.00
CA TYR A 35 1.01 7.55 3.38
C TYR A 35 1.03 8.10 1.94
N TRP A 36 -0.05 7.94 1.18
CA TRP A 36 -0.13 8.47 -0.19
C TRP A 36 -0.05 10.00 -0.20
N ILE A 37 -0.79 10.65 0.70
CA ILE A 37 -0.79 12.10 0.86
C ILE A 37 0.57 12.60 1.35
N ILE A 38 1.13 11.97 2.39
CA ILE A 38 2.43 12.35 2.97
C ILE A 38 3.54 12.19 1.93
N TRP A 39 3.54 11.12 1.14
CA TRP A 39 4.53 10.88 0.09
C TRP A 39 4.49 11.97 -0.98
N TRP A 40 3.30 12.31 -1.50
CA TRP A 40 3.15 13.38 -2.48
C TRP A 40 3.52 14.75 -1.92
N ALA A 41 3.18 15.03 -0.66
CA ALA A 41 3.52 16.28 0.01
C ALA A 41 5.03 16.46 0.27
N THR A 42 5.77 15.35 0.40
CA THR A 42 7.20 15.38 0.74
C THR A 42 8.08 15.04 -0.46
N ILE A 43 8.22 13.74 -0.76
CA ILE A 43 9.10 13.21 -1.80
C ILE A 43 8.58 13.56 -3.19
N GLY A 44 7.27 13.40 -3.43
CA GLY A 44 6.64 13.72 -4.71
C GLY A 44 6.81 15.19 -5.06
N PHE A 45 6.59 16.10 -4.11
CA PHE A 45 6.82 17.52 -4.29
C PHE A 45 8.28 17.84 -4.63
N GLY A 46 9.24 17.22 -3.95
CA GLY A 46 10.67 17.36 -4.27
C GLY A 46 11.01 16.95 -5.70
N TYR A 47 10.46 15.83 -6.19
CA TYR A 47 10.66 15.40 -7.58
C TYR A 47 9.95 16.29 -8.59
N VAL A 48 8.77 16.83 -8.27
CA VAL A 48 8.08 17.81 -9.12
C VAL A 48 8.91 19.09 -9.23
N LEU A 49 9.46 19.59 -8.12
CA LEU A 49 10.37 20.76 -8.11
C LEU A 49 11.66 20.51 -8.91
N TYR A 50 12.22 19.31 -8.83
CA TYR A 50 13.37 18.94 -9.64
C TYR A 50 13.02 18.90 -11.14
N SER A 51 11.90 18.27 -11.46
CA SER A 51 11.36 18.15 -12.82
C SER A 51 11.00 19.49 -13.44
N LEU A 52 10.56 20.46 -12.62
CA LEU A 52 10.24 21.83 -13.05
C LEU A 52 11.43 22.54 -13.70
N ARG A 53 12.68 22.16 -13.37
CA ARG A 53 13.89 22.68 -14.04
C ARG A 53 13.91 22.35 -15.54
N TYR A 54 13.22 21.30 -15.96
CA TYR A 54 13.05 20.89 -17.35
C TYR A 54 11.69 21.32 -17.94
N GLY A 55 10.99 22.24 -17.26
CA GLY A 55 9.69 22.76 -17.66
C GLY A 55 8.53 21.76 -17.49
N LEU A 56 7.39 22.08 -18.11
CA LEU A 56 6.18 21.25 -18.05
C LEU A 56 6.41 19.83 -18.60
N ALA A 57 7.26 19.68 -19.61
CA ALA A 57 7.61 18.38 -20.17
C ALA A 57 8.28 17.47 -19.13
N GLY A 58 9.21 18.00 -18.32
CA GLY A 58 9.86 17.22 -17.26
C GLY A 58 8.88 16.67 -16.23
N ILE A 59 7.89 17.47 -15.84
CA ILE A 59 6.83 17.03 -14.91
C ILE A 59 5.99 15.92 -15.54
N SER A 60 5.60 16.06 -16.81
CA SER A 60 4.82 15.04 -17.52
C SER A 60 5.58 13.72 -17.62
N PHE A 61 6.88 13.75 -17.93
CA PHE A 61 7.71 12.55 -17.99
C PHE A 61 7.88 11.89 -16.62
N PHE A 62 8.13 12.67 -15.58
CA PHE A 62 8.20 12.17 -14.21
C PHE A 62 6.88 11.49 -13.81
N PHE A 63 5.75 12.18 -14.02
CA PHE A 63 4.44 11.68 -13.63
C PHE A 63 4.04 10.42 -14.42
N ALA A 64 4.27 10.42 -15.74
CA ALA A 64 3.98 9.27 -16.59
C ALA A 64 4.87 8.07 -16.22
N GLY A 65 6.18 8.31 -16.05
CA GLY A 65 7.12 7.25 -15.64
C GLY A 65 6.77 6.67 -14.27
N HIS A 66 6.40 7.53 -13.32
CA HIS A 66 5.97 7.11 -11.99
C HIS A 66 4.71 6.23 -12.03
N ILE A 67 3.64 6.68 -12.69
CA ILE A 67 2.40 5.91 -12.80
C ILE A 67 2.61 4.60 -13.58
N LEU A 68 3.43 4.62 -14.63
CA LEU A 68 3.75 3.40 -15.39
C LEU A 68 4.54 2.40 -14.54
N ALA A 69 5.47 2.87 -13.71
CA ALA A 69 6.20 2.01 -12.79
C ALA A 69 5.25 1.39 -11.75
N ASP A 70 4.33 2.19 -11.18
CA ASP A 70 3.30 1.68 -10.28
C ASP A 70 2.41 0.63 -10.98
N LEU A 71 1.93 0.94 -12.19
CA LEU A 71 1.10 0.02 -12.95
C LEU A 71 1.84 -1.28 -13.28
N ALA A 72 3.11 -1.19 -13.70
CA ALA A 72 3.93 -2.35 -13.99
C ALA A 72 4.14 -3.20 -12.73
N TRP A 73 4.49 -2.57 -11.61
CA TRP A 73 4.69 -3.23 -10.34
C TRP A 73 3.42 -3.92 -9.84
N TYR A 74 2.31 -3.20 -9.76
CA TYR A 74 1.03 -3.76 -9.32
C TYR A 74 0.51 -4.84 -10.28
N SER A 75 0.77 -4.72 -11.59
CA SER A 75 0.43 -5.75 -12.57
C SER A 75 1.27 -7.01 -12.38
N VAL A 76 2.56 -6.89 -12.10
CA VAL A 76 3.44 -8.02 -11.75
C VAL A 76 2.97 -8.69 -10.47
N VAL A 77 2.67 -7.92 -9.43
CA VAL A 77 2.14 -8.45 -8.16
C VAL A 77 0.79 -9.14 -8.38
N SER A 78 -0.12 -8.51 -9.12
CA SER A 78 -1.43 -9.07 -9.45
C SER A 78 -1.31 -10.37 -10.24
N ALA A 79 -0.43 -10.43 -11.24
CA ALA A 79 -0.16 -11.63 -12.02
C ALA A 79 0.50 -12.73 -11.16
N ALA A 80 1.43 -12.37 -10.28
CA ALA A 80 2.07 -13.29 -9.35
C ALA A 80 1.06 -13.90 -8.37
N VAL A 81 0.15 -13.10 -7.82
CA VAL A 81 -0.93 -13.58 -6.93
C VAL A 81 -1.98 -14.38 -7.70
N GLY A 82 -2.38 -13.91 -8.89
CA GLY A 82 -3.37 -14.56 -9.74
C GLY A 82 -2.92 -15.92 -10.26
N LYS A 83 -1.65 -16.05 -10.66
CA LYS A 83 -1.04 -17.30 -11.15
C LYS A 83 -0.52 -18.18 -10.01
N GLY A 84 -0.08 -17.58 -8.91
CA GLY A 84 0.33 -18.24 -7.67
C GLY A 84 -0.83 -18.66 -6.76
N ARG A 85 -2.09 -18.51 -7.20
CA ARG A 85 -3.31 -18.86 -6.47
C ARG A 85 -3.30 -20.27 -5.87
N HIS A 86 -2.68 -21.23 -6.53
CA HIS A 86 -2.57 -22.61 -6.02
C HIS A 86 -1.53 -22.75 -4.88
N LEU A 87 -0.57 -21.82 -4.76
CA LEU A 87 0.46 -21.79 -3.72
C LEU A 87 0.03 -20.97 -2.49
N PHE A 88 -0.95 -20.07 -2.64
CA PHE A 88 -1.52 -19.31 -1.53
C PHE A 88 -2.53 -20.16 -0.74
N THR A 89 -2.02 -21.09 0.06
CA THR A 89 -2.80 -21.78 1.09
C THR A 89 -3.17 -20.79 2.21
N ASP A 90 -4.33 -20.96 2.87
CA ASP A 90 -4.78 -20.16 4.01
C ASP A 90 -3.70 -19.95 5.09
N HIS A 91 -2.80 -20.93 5.25
CA HIS A 91 -1.68 -20.87 6.18
C HIS A 91 -0.65 -19.78 5.81
N LEU A 92 -0.27 -19.65 4.53
CA LEU A 92 0.68 -18.63 4.08
C LEU A 92 0.08 -17.23 4.20
N TYR A 93 -1.20 -17.07 3.86
CA TYR A 93 -1.92 -15.80 3.98
C TYR A 93 -1.98 -15.33 5.45
N ARG A 94 -2.31 -16.23 6.38
CA ARG A 94 -2.30 -15.93 7.83
C ARG A 94 -0.91 -15.58 8.34
N TRP A 95 0.13 -16.26 7.85
CA TRP A 95 1.52 -15.93 8.20
C TRP A 95 1.92 -14.54 7.72
N ILE A 96 1.66 -14.19 6.45
CA ILE A 96 1.99 -12.86 5.89
C ILE A 96 1.29 -11.76 6.69
N ILE A 97 -0.01 -11.90 6.96
CA ILE A 97 -0.77 -10.91 7.74
C ILE A 97 -0.27 -10.86 9.18
N GLY A 98 0.01 -12.01 9.80
CA GLY A 98 0.55 -12.08 11.16
C GLY A 98 1.89 -11.37 11.29
N THR A 99 2.80 -11.58 10.33
CA THR A 99 4.09 -10.90 10.27
C THR A 99 3.92 -9.39 10.06
N CYS A 100 3.07 -8.96 9.12
CA CYS A 100 2.78 -7.53 8.94
C CYS A 100 2.24 -6.89 10.22
N ALA A 101 1.30 -7.56 10.92
CA ALA A 101 0.76 -7.07 12.17
C ALA A 101 1.84 -6.98 13.27
N ALA A 102 2.73 -7.96 13.37
CA ALA A 102 3.84 -7.94 14.32
C ALA A 102 4.82 -6.80 14.04
N VAL A 103 5.17 -6.57 12.77
CA VAL A 103 6.04 -5.47 12.35
C VAL A 103 5.40 -4.11 12.67
N LEU A 104 4.10 -3.94 12.43
CA LEU A 104 3.40 -2.71 12.78
C LEU A 104 3.38 -2.45 14.29
N ILE A 105 3.23 -3.50 15.10
CA ILE A 105 3.30 -3.39 16.57
C ILE A 105 4.71 -2.98 17.01
N LEU A 106 5.75 -3.60 16.44
CA LEU A 106 7.15 -3.24 16.71
C LEU A 106 7.42 -1.77 16.37
N PHE A 107 6.98 -1.31 15.19
CA PHE A 107 7.10 0.10 14.82
C PHE A 107 6.33 1.02 15.76
N SER A 108 5.13 0.62 16.20
CA SER A 108 4.33 1.40 17.14
C SER A 108 5.06 1.61 18.48
N PHE A 109 5.65 0.54 19.04
CA PHE A 109 6.47 0.66 20.26
C PHE A 109 7.74 1.49 20.03
N TYR A 110 8.41 1.31 18.90
CA TYR A 110 9.60 2.09 18.54
C TYR A 110 9.28 3.59 18.44
N PHE A 111 8.21 3.96 17.75
CA PHE A 111 7.79 5.37 17.65
C PHE A 111 7.34 5.94 18.99
N PHE A 112 6.66 5.14 19.82
CA PHE A 112 6.30 5.56 21.17
C PHE A 112 7.52 5.84 22.04
N TYR A 113 8.51 4.94 22.04
CA TYR A 113 9.76 5.13 22.76
C TYR A 113 10.53 6.36 22.25
N ALA A 114 10.69 6.49 20.93
CA ALA A 114 11.36 7.64 20.31
C ALA A 114 10.65 8.97 20.63
N GLY A 115 9.32 8.98 20.66
CA GLY A 115 8.53 10.15 21.02
C GLY A 115 8.69 10.55 22.49
N VAL A 116 8.67 9.59 23.41
CA VAL A 116 8.88 9.83 24.85
C VAL A 116 10.31 10.32 25.11
N GLN A 117 11.31 9.73 24.45
CA GLN A 117 12.70 10.15 24.64
C GLN A 117 12.93 11.60 24.17
N LYS A 118 12.30 12.00 23.06
CA LYS A 118 12.30 13.38 22.52
C LYS A 118 11.54 14.40 23.38
N LEU A 119 10.69 13.95 24.30
CA LEU A 119 9.94 14.81 25.23
C LEU A 119 10.66 14.99 26.57
N ILE A 120 11.50 14.03 26.95
CA ILE A 120 12.23 14.03 28.24
C ILE A 120 13.60 14.70 28.10
N ILE A 121 14.19 14.69 26.90
CA ILE A 121 15.47 15.35 26.56
C ILE A 121 15.18 16.57 25.68
#